data_AF-A0A3D4BXZ6-F1
#
_entry.id   AF-A0A3D4BXZ6-F1
#
_cell.length_a   1.000
_cell.length_b   1.000
_cell.length_c   1.000
_cell.angle_alpha   90.00
_cell.angle_beta   90.00
_cell.angle_gamma   90.00
#
_symmetry.space_group_name_H-M   'P 1'
#
loop_
_entity.id
_entity.type
_entity.pdbx_description
1 polymer ?
#
loop_
_entity_poly.entity_id
_entity_poly.type
_entity_poly.pdbx_seq_one_letter_code
_entity_poly.pdbx_strand_id
1 'polypeptide(L)'
;LTTNSGGTTQLNGNVTTSGNQTYNDKVNGGDLTLDAGSSNITFADTGTFGNLTLNSTGTTSLKAITATSLTTNTGGTTQLNGNVTTSGGTQTYNDTVNIAGSSILTGNSILFNENLTGTGNLTIDVGSNDFTLNQDVNIGTGTLTINSTGTTSLKAITATSLTTNTGGITQLSGNVTTSENQTYNDTVNIANNPILTGNGITFNNTVNGNSNLTANSGTGKISFSSKVGDTTPLRNVSLTGNEIDFSDNVKGTGSLTLQPFTDNKNITISASANNTADLNLTTTAIGFLQDGFSSININNSSGNIAINAVSFKDPTIIKSTSGTITVDGAITGTDNAAITLDGNTNLKNNITTNNQNITFTKDVTLGANSSLNTGTSGNILFSGNVNGNKDLTLDVSSGNITFTNSVGDSINLGNITANSTGTTTFNNVTATSLTTNLGGKTQLNGDITTTGGTQIYNDEVNFAGSSILTGNSILFNENLTGTGNLTIDVGSNNFTLSKDVNIGTGNLTINSTGTTSLKAITATSLT
;
A
#
# COMPACT_ATOMS: atom_id res chain seq x y z
N LEU A 1 -13.63 6.00 -57.96
CA LEU A 1 -15.01 5.45 -58.06
C LEU A 1 -15.86 6.14 -57.01
N THR A 2 -17.02 6.67 -57.38
CA THR A 2 -17.95 7.30 -56.43
C THR A 2 -19.38 6.92 -56.77
N THR A 3 -20.14 6.37 -55.81
CA THR A 3 -21.58 6.11 -55.95
C THR A 3 -22.39 7.30 -55.43
N ASN A 4 -23.69 7.35 -55.77
CA ASN A 4 -24.61 8.36 -55.22
C ASN A 4 -25.04 7.98 -53.80
N SER A 5 -25.76 8.87 -53.10
CA SER A 5 -26.16 8.67 -51.69
C SER A 5 -27.47 7.90 -51.50
N GLY A 6 -27.91 7.10 -52.48
CA GLY A 6 -29.20 6.43 -52.40
C GLY A 6 -29.29 5.19 -53.28
N GLY A 7 -29.94 4.15 -52.75
CA GLY A 7 -30.08 2.86 -53.40
C GLY A 7 -29.19 1.79 -52.76
N THR A 8 -28.83 0.79 -53.56
CA THR A 8 -27.89 -0.26 -53.16
C THR A 8 -26.96 -0.56 -54.33
N THR A 9 -25.67 -0.43 -54.10
CA THR A 9 -24.62 -0.84 -55.02
C THR A 9 -24.33 -2.32 -54.82
N GLN A 10 -24.54 -3.13 -55.85
CA GLN A 10 -24.17 -4.55 -55.86
C GLN A 10 -22.81 -4.71 -56.57
N LEU A 11 -21.82 -5.23 -55.86
CA LEU A 11 -20.51 -5.59 -56.42
C LEU A 11 -20.45 -7.10 -56.66
N ASN A 12 -20.23 -7.48 -57.92
CA ASN A 12 -20.16 -8.89 -58.35
C ASN A 12 -18.73 -9.35 -58.65
N GLY A 13 -17.74 -8.51 -58.36
CA GLY A 13 -16.32 -8.79 -58.58
C GLY A 13 -15.44 -7.68 -58.02
N ASN A 14 -14.15 -7.97 -57.91
CA ASN A 14 -13.14 -7.08 -57.34
C ASN A 14 -13.12 -5.70 -58.03
N VAL A 15 -12.74 -4.67 -57.28
CA VAL A 15 -12.63 -3.30 -57.78
C VAL A 15 -11.22 -2.77 -57.48
N THR A 16 -10.49 -2.43 -58.54
CA THR A 16 -9.18 -1.79 -58.45
C THR A 16 -9.24 -0.40 -59.06
N THR A 17 -8.75 0.61 -58.33
CA THR A 17 -8.70 2.01 -58.78
C THR A 17 -7.35 2.64 -58.42
N SER A 18 -6.90 3.62 -59.21
CA SER A 18 -5.76 4.47 -58.86
C SER A 18 -6.13 5.68 -58.00
N GLY A 19 -7.43 5.98 -57.87
CA GLY A 19 -7.97 7.05 -57.04
C GLY A 19 -8.93 6.51 -55.97
N ASN A 20 -9.56 7.41 -55.22
CA ASN A 20 -10.48 7.05 -54.12
C ASN A 20 -11.62 6.12 -54.59
N GLN A 21 -12.02 5.19 -53.71
CA GLN A 21 -13.28 4.47 -53.79
C GLN A 21 -14.23 4.99 -52.70
N THR A 22 -15.34 5.58 -53.12
CA THR A 22 -16.33 6.18 -52.21
C THR A 22 -17.71 5.60 -52.52
N TYR A 23 -18.22 4.79 -51.60
CA TYR A 23 -19.54 4.20 -51.68
C TYR A 23 -20.47 4.96 -50.73
N ASN A 24 -21.32 5.81 -51.30
CA ASN A 24 -22.21 6.71 -50.55
C ASN A 24 -23.56 6.10 -50.19
N ASP A 25 -23.88 4.94 -50.77
CA ASP A 25 -25.09 4.15 -50.56
C ASP A 25 -24.76 2.77 -49.96
N LYS A 26 -25.78 1.98 -49.64
CA LYS A 26 -25.62 0.61 -49.16
C LYS A 26 -24.84 -0.23 -50.18
N VAL A 27 -23.90 -1.05 -49.74
CA VAL A 27 -23.13 -1.94 -50.62
C VAL A 27 -23.38 -3.40 -50.26
N ASN A 28 -23.67 -4.22 -51.27
CA ASN A 28 -23.71 -5.68 -51.14
C ASN A 28 -22.64 -6.31 -52.04
N GLY A 29 -22.02 -7.39 -51.58
CA GLY A 29 -21.06 -8.16 -52.36
C GLY A 29 -20.92 -9.60 -51.87
N GLY A 30 -20.36 -10.47 -52.71
CA GLY A 30 -19.86 -11.77 -52.26
C GLY A 30 -18.47 -11.62 -51.64
N ASP A 31 -17.58 -12.56 -51.95
CA ASP A 31 -16.15 -12.40 -51.65
C ASP A 31 -15.56 -11.31 -52.55
N LEU A 32 -14.82 -10.38 -51.94
CA LEU A 32 -14.42 -9.14 -52.60
C LEU A 32 -13.06 -8.62 -52.13
N THR A 33 -12.24 -8.22 -53.10
CA THR A 33 -11.08 -7.36 -52.88
C THR A 33 -11.35 -5.97 -53.46
N LEU A 34 -11.25 -4.95 -52.61
CA LEU A 34 -11.29 -3.54 -52.99
C LEU A 34 -9.89 -2.96 -52.85
N ASP A 35 -9.31 -2.50 -53.96
CA ASP A 35 -7.95 -1.96 -54.00
C ASP A 35 -7.93 -0.53 -54.55
N ALA A 36 -7.61 0.43 -53.69
CA ALA A 36 -7.46 1.84 -54.04
C ALA A 36 -5.99 2.28 -54.08
N GLY A 37 -5.03 1.36 -53.96
CA GLY A 37 -3.60 1.66 -53.88
C GLY A 37 -3.30 2.62 -52.73
N SER A 38 -2.81 3.82 -53.05
CA SER A 38 -2.51 4.87 -52.06
C SER A 38 -3.68 5.78 -51.70
N SER A 39 -4.84 5.58 -52.33
CA SER A 39 -6.05 6.39 -52.13
C SER A 39 -7.01 5.77 -51.12
N ASN A 40 -8.03 6.51 -50.72
CA ASN A 40 -8.97 6.10 -49.68
C ASN A 40 -10.01 5.09 -50.19
N ILE A 41 -10.47 4.22 -49.29
CA ILE A 41 -11.71 3.45 -49.43
C ILE A 41 -12.70 3.98 -48.39
N THR A 42 -13.93 4.29 -48.79
CA THR A 42 -14.93 4.87 -47.89
C THR A 42 -16.28 4.22 -48.10
N PHE A 43 -16.84 3.64 -47.03
CA PHE A 43 -18.23 3.21 -46.95
C PHE A 43 -19.01 4.19 -46.08
N ALA A 44 -19.85 5.03 -46.68
CA ALA A 44 -20.64 6.03 -45.96
C ALA A 44 -21.99 5.48 -45.43
N ASP A 45 -22.34 4.25 -45.79
CA ASP A 45 -23.54 3.52 -45.38
C ASP A 45 -23.21 2.04 -45.08
N THR A 46 -24.24 1.22 -44.86
CA THR A 46 -24.12 -0.21 -44.54
C THR A 46 -23.49 -1.01 -45.68
N GLY A 47 -22.67 -2.00 -45.32
CA GLY A 47 -22.05 -2.95 -46.24
C GLY A 47 -22.31 -4.40 -45.82
N THR A 48 -22.63 -5.29 -46.77
CA THR A 48 -22.80 -6.73 -46.52
C THR A 48 -21.99 -7.54 -47.53
N PHE A 49 -21.07 -8.38 -47.03
CA PHE A 49 -20.07 -9.08 -47.84
C PHE A 49 -19.90 -10.55 -47.45
N GLY A 50 -19.27 -11.34 -48.33
CA GLY A 50 -18.60 -12.57 -47.97
C GLY A 50 -17.27 -12.26 -47.29
N ASN A 51 -16.16 -12.82 -47.79
CA ASN A 51 -14.82 -12.43 -47.36
C ASN A 51 -14.45 -11.05 -47.96
N LEU A 52 -14.16 -10.06 -47.12
CA LEU A 52 -13.82 -8.71 -47.58
C LEU A 52 -12.34 -8.39 -47.34
N THR A 53 -11.62 -8.06 -48.40
CA THR A 53 -10.25 -7.53 -48.36
C THR A 53 -10.23 -6.08 -48.82
N LEU A 54 -9.68 -5.19 -48.01
CA LEU A 54 -9.58 -3.75 -48.28
C LEU A 54 -8.11 -3.36 -48.37
N ASN A 55 -7.67 -2.98 -49.57
CA ASN A 55 -6.30 -2.58 -49.86
C ASN A 55 -6.24 -1.07 -50.12
N SER A 56 -5.78 -0.30 -49.13
CA SER A 56 -5.55 1.13 -49.17
C SER A 56 -4.40 1.49 -48.24
N THR A 57 -3.37 2.19 -48.73
CA THR A 57 -2.40 2.86 -47.83
C THR A 57 -2.86 4.28 -47.45
N GLY A 58 -4.06 4.67 -47.87
CA GLY A 58 -4.77 5.86 -47.43
C GLY A 58 -5.66 5.55 -46.21
N THR A 59 -6.80 6.21 -46.12
CA THR A 59 -7.81 5.91 -45.10
C THR A 59 -8.85 4.92 -45.61
N THR A 60 -9.05 3.83 -44.87
CA THR A 60 -10.18 2.90 -45.03
C THR A 60 -11.26 3.27 -44.02
N SER A 61 -12.28 4.01 -44.44
CA SER A 61 -13.36 4.49 -43.56
C SER A 61 -14.55 3.54 -43.62
N LEU A 62 -14.87 2.92 -42.48
CA LEU A 62 -15.94 1.93 -42.32
C LEU A 62 -17.06 2.52 -41.47
N LYS A 63 -18.29 2.44 -41.97
CA LYS A 63 -19.49 2.67 -41.17
C LYS A 63 -19.99 1.35 -40.60
N ALA A 64 -21.13 0.83 -41.06
CA ALA A 64 -21.63 -0.46 -40.62
C ALA A 64 -21.24 -1.54 -41.64
N ILE A 65 -20.44 -2.53 -41.25
CA ILE A 65 -20.00 -3.62 -42.12
C ILE A 65 -20.41 -4.95 -41.52
N THR A 66 -21.03 -5.81 -42.33
CA THR A 66 -21.27 -7.23 -42.00
C THR A 66 -20.56 -8.07 -43.06
N ALA A 67 -19.70 -9.00 -42.64
CA ALA A 67 -18.92 -9.82 -43.56
C ALA A 67 -18.74 -11.25 -43.01
N THR A 68 -18.27 -12.18 -43.83
CA THR A 68 -17.75 -13.47 -43.33
C THR A 68 -16.41 -13.25 -42.63
N SER A 69 -15.52 -12.48 -43.24
CA SER A 69 -14.22 -12.04 -42.71
C SER A 69 -13.92 -10.62 -43.19
N LEU A 70 -13.03 -9.92 -42.49
CA LEU A 70 -12.52 -8.62 -42.91
C LEU A 70 -11.00 -8.61 -42.79
N THR A 71 -10.30 -8.14 -43.81
CA THR A 71 -8.85 -7.95 -43.77
C THR A 71 -8.49 -6.60 -44.41
N THR A 72 -7.75 -5.76 -43.69
CA THR A 72 -7.10 -4.59 -44.30
C THR A 72 -5.65 -4.89 -44.65
N ASN A 73 -5.02 -4.12 -45.53
CA ASN A 73 -3.58 -4.22 -45.81
C ASN A 73 -2.74 -3.54 -44.73
N THR A 74 -1.43 -3.74 -44.78
CA THR A 74 -0.49 -2.94 -44.00
C THR A 74 -0.33 -1.54 -44.56
N GLY A 75 -0.14 -0.56 -43.68
CA GLY A 75 0.04 0.85 -44.05
C GLY A 75 -1.30 1.55 -44.31
N GLY A 76 -1.38 2.84 -43.97
CA GLY A 76 -2.63 3.58 -43.97
C GLY A 76 -3.31 3.61 -42.60
N THR A 77 -4.61 3.85 -42.58
CA THR A 77 -5.42 3.90 -41.35
C THR A 77 -6.83 3.40 -41.61
N THR A 78 -7.29 2.43 -40.82
CA THR A 78 -8.69 2.07 -40.77
C THR A 78 -9.43 2.98 -39.81
N GLN A 79 -10.39 3.75 -40.31
CA GLN A 79 -11.25 4.59 -39.50
C GLN A 79 -12.58 3.88 -39.24
N LEU A 80 -12.89 3.63 -37.97
CA LEU A 80 -14.16 3.06 -37.54
C LEU A 80 -15.16 4.17 -37.15
N ASN A 81 -16.23 4.26 -37.94
CA ASN A 81 -17.36 5.17 -37.77
C ASN A 81 -18.68 4.42 -37.49
N GLY A 82 -18.63 3.11 -37.29
CA GLY A 82 -19.77 2.25 -37.01
C GLY A 82 -19.34 0.80 -36.76
N ASN A 83 -20.35 -0.06 -36.62
CA ASN A 83 -20.13 -1.44 -36.19
C ASN A 83 -19.54 -2.31 -37.29
N VAL A 84 -18.68 -3.25 -36.93
CA VAL A 84 -18.19 -4.29 -37.84
C VAL A 84 -18.54 -5.64 -37.23
N THR A 85 -19.18 -6.50 -38.03
CA THR A 85 -19.59 -7.84 -37.60
C THR A 85 -19.07 -8.88 -38.57
N THR A 86 -18.40 -9.91 -38.05
CA THR A 86 -18.06 -11.13 -38.81
C THR A 86 -18.65 -12.39 -38.20
N SER A 87 -19.13 -13.29 -39.06
CA SER A 87 -19.90 -14.47 -38.64
C SER A 87 -19.19 -15.82 -38.84
N GLY A 88 -17.96 -15.85 -39.37
CA GLY A 88 -17.23 -17.11 -39.58
C GLY A 88 -15.70 -17.02 -39.65
N GLY A 89 -15.16 -15.91 -40.16
CA GLY A 89 -13.72 -15.66 -40.27
C GLY A 89 -13.24 -14.49 -39.41
N THR A 90 -11.92 -14.31 -39.38
CA THR A 90 -11.24 -13.29 -38.57
C THR A 90 -11.50 -11.87 -39.09
N GLN A 91 -11.62 -10.92 -38.16
CA GLN A 91 -11.47 -9.48 -38.43
C GLN A 91 -10.01 -9.11 -38.20
N THR A 92 -9.29 -8.80 -39.27
CA THR A 92 -7.87 -8.47 -39.23
C THR A 92 -7.65 -7.03 -39.68
N TYR A 93 -7.14 -6.22 -38.77
CA TYR A 93 -6.70 -4.86 -39.04
C TYR A 93 -5.16 -4.84 -39.06
N ASN A 94 -4.60 -4.71 -40.25
CA ASN A 94 -3.14 -4.73 -40.48
C ASN A 94 -2.51 -3.33 -40.45
N ASP A 95 -3.30 -2.30 -40.24
CA ASP A 95 -2.92 -0.90 -40.16
C ASP A 95 -3.44 -0.28 -38.85
N THR A 96 -3.01 0.94 -38.56
CA THR A 96 -3.48 1.66 -37.36
C THR A 96 -5.00 1.84 -37.43
N VAL A 97 -5.70 1.50 -36.35
CA VAL A 97 -7.14 1.68 -36.27
C VAL A 97 -7.45 2.97 -35.51
N ASN A 98 -8.25 3.86 -36.11
CA ASN A 98 -8.76 5.08 -35.50
C ASN A 98 -10.25 4.95 -35.19
N ILE A 99 -10.62 4.98 -33.91
CA ILE A 99 -12.00 4.98 -33.43
C ILE A 99 -12.54 6.41 -33.45
N ALA A 100 -13.08 6.80 -34.60
CA ALA A 100 -13.62 8.15 -34.81
C ALA A 100 -15.07 8.28 -34.34
N GLY A 101 -15.85 7.20 -34.42
CA GLY A 101 -17.20 7.09 -33.88
C GLY A 101 -17.34 5.94 -32.88
N SER A 102 -18.47 5.90 -32.17
CA SER A 102 -18.79 4.74 -31.33
C SER A 102 -18.95 3.49 -32.20
N SER A 103 -18.17 2.45 -31.92
CA SER A 103 -18.10 1.25 -32.76
C SER A 103 -18.17 -0.01 -31.91
N ILE A 104 -18.94 -0.99 -32.37
CA ILE A 104 -18.97 -2.35 -31.83
C ILE A 104 -18.34 -3.28 -32.88
N LEU A 105 -17.31 -4.02 -32.47
CA LEU A 105 -16.69 -5.05 -33.28
C LEU A 105 -17.13 -6.41 -32.73
N THR A 106 -17.84 -7.18 -33.54
CA THR A 106 -18.39 -8.48 -33.13
C THR A 106 -17.87 -9.58 -34.05
N GLY A 107 -17.19 -10.59 -33.53
CA GLY A 107 -16.76 -11.73 -34.32
C GLY A 107 -15.94 -12.74 -33.52
N ASN A 108 -15.80 -13.96 -34.02
CA ASN A 108 -15.12 -15.04 -33.27
C ASN A 108 -13.63 -14.75 -33.00
N SER A 109 -12.99 -13.95 -33.85
CA SER A 109 -11.60 -13.54 -33.71
C SER A 109 -11.43 -12.14 -34.29
N ILE A 110 -10.90 -11.23 -33.46
CA ILE A 110 -10.60 -9.85 -33.83
C ILE A 110 -9.12 -9.63 -33.54
N LEU A 111 -8.38 -9.19 -34.54
CA LEU A 111 -6.93 -9.04 -34.51
C LEU A 111 -6.55 -7.62 -34.94
N PHE A 112 -5.84 -6.93 -34.05
CA PHE A 112 -5.17 -5.67 -34.34
C PHE A 112 -3.67 -5.92 -34.38
N ASN A 113 -3.06 -5.69 -35.55
CA ASN A 113 -1.61 -5.84 -35.70
C ASN A 113 -0.87 -4.51 -35.47
N GLU A 114 -1.59 -3.39 -35.43
CA GLU A 114 -1.08 -2.06 -35.12
C GLU A 114 -1.90 -1.39 -34.01
N ASN A 115 -1.49 -0.20 -33.59
CA ASN A 115 -2.10 0.52 -32.46
C ASN A 115 -3.57 0.88 -32.72
N LEU A 116 -4.35 0.91 -31.63
CA LEU A 116 -5.69 1.48 -31.63
C LEU A 116 -5.62 2.91 -31.09
N THR A 117 -6.20 3.86 -31.82
CA THR A 117 -6.23 5.29 -31.50
C THR A 117 -7.64 5.84 -31.59
N GLY A 118 -7.87 7.08 -31.16
CA GLY A 118 -9.10 7.80 -31.45
C GLY A 118 -9.72 8.43 -30.21
N THR A 119 -11.01 8.75 -30.31
CA THR A 119 -11.78 9.41 -29.23
C THR A 119 -13.17 8.81 -29.04
N GLY A 120 -13.60 7.91 -29.94
CA GLY A 120 -14.89 7.23 -29.87
C GLY A 120 -14.87 6.04 -28.91
N ASN A 121 -16.06 5.60 -28.51
CA ASN A 121 -16.24 4.41 -27.70
C ASN A 121 -16.02 3.15 -28.53
N LEU A 122 -15.35 2.15 -27.95
CA LEU A 122 -15.13 0.87 -28.58
C LEU A 122 -15.67 -0.26 -27.70
N THR A 123 -16.52 -1.09 -28.29
CA THR A 123 -16.86 -2.41 -27.73
C THR A 123 -16.26 -3.49 -28.62
N ILE A 124 -15.55 -4.43 -28.02
CA ILE A 124 -15.02 -5.62 -28.67
C ILE A 124 -15.81 -6.81 -28.11
N ASP A 125 -16.45 -7.59 -28.96
CA ASP A 125 -17.24 -8.76 -28.59
C ASP A 125 -16.79 -9.99 -29.37
N VAL A 126 -16.07 -10.88 -28.68
CA VAL A 126 -15.60 -12.16 -29.21
C VAL A 126 -16.36 -13.36 -28.62
N GLY A 127 -17.46 -13.11 -27.90
CA GLY A 127 -18.26 -14.15 -27.27
C GLY A 127 -17.46 -15.01 -26.30
N SER A 128 -17.33 -16.30 -26.58
CA SER A 128 -16.62 -17.26 -25.72
C SER A 128 -15.15 -17.48 -26.06
N ASN A 129 -14.61 -16.72 -27.01
CA ASN A 129 -13.26 -16.91 -27.50
C ASN A 129 -12.27 -16.04 -26.73
N ASP A 130 -10.99 -16.42 -26.74
CA ASP A 130 -9.91 -15.59 -26.21
C ASP A 130 -9.74 -14.31 -27.04
N PHE A 131 -9.35 -13.23 -26.38
CA PHE A 131 -9.00 -11.96 -27.01
C PHE A 131 -7.63 -11.48 -26.52
N THR A 132 -6.80 -10.98 -27.43
CA THR A 132 -5.48 -10.44 -27.08
C THR A 132 -5.29 -9.08 -27.73
N LEU A 133 -4.98 -8.08 -26.91
CA LEU A 133 -4.42 -6.82 -27.39
C LEU A 133 -2.93 -7.03 -27.68
N ASN A 134 -2.58 -7.15 -28.97
CA ASN A 134 -1.18 -7.27 -29.36
C ASN A 134 -0.42 -5.95 -29.22
N GLN A 135 -1.13 -4.84 -29.34
CA GLN A 135 -0.60 -3.48 -29.37
C GLN A 135 -1.28 -2.61 -28.31
N ASP A 136 -0.73 -1.42 -28.09
CA ASP A 136 -1.28 -0.48 -27.12
C ASP A 136 -2.58 0.16 -27.63
N VAL A 137 -3.47 0.49 -26.70
CA VAL A 137 -4.72 1.19 -26.96
C VAL A 137 -4.62 2.61 -26.41
N ASN A 138 -4.85 3.61 -27.25
CA ASN A 138 -4.91 5.02 -26.86
C ASN A 138 -6.14 5.71 -27.47
N ILE A 139 -7.30 5.45 -26.87
CA ILE A 139 -8.57 6.06 -27.27
C ILE A 139 -8.94 7.29 -26.45
N GLY A 140 -8.00 7.81 -25.64
CA GLY A 140 -8.09 9.11 -24.95
C GLY A 140 -9.38 9.32 -24.17
N THR A 141 -10.36 9.96 -24.83
CA THR A 141 -11.69 10.33 -24.29
C THR A 141 -12.80 9.30 -24.56
N GLY A 142 -12.46 8.19 -25.22
CA GLY A 142 -13.37 7.08 -25.52
C GLY A 142 -13.37 6.03 -24.42
N THR A 143 -14.48 5.32 -24.28
CA THR A 143 -14.60 4.16 -23.37
C THR A 143 -14.23 2.86 -24.09
N LEU A 144 -13.64 1.91 -23.37
CA LEU A 144 -13.33 0.57 -23.88
C LEU A 144 -14.12 -0.49 -23.11
N THR A 145 -14.91 -1.27 -23.84
CA THR A 145 -15.60 -2.46 -23.32
C THR A 145 -15.08 -3.69 -24.06
N ILE A 146 -14.70 -4.75 -23.33
CA ILE A 146 -14.26 -6.02 -23.90
C ILE A 146 -15.16 -7.13 -23.35
N ASN A 147 -15.82 -7.84 -24.27
CA ASN A 147 -16.69 -8.96 -24.01
C ASN A 147 -16.04 -10.24 -24.56
N SER A 148 -15.50 -11.04 -23.64
CA SER A 148 -14.92 -12.37 -23.87
C SER A 148 -15.14 -13.21 -22.61
N THR A 149 -15.77 -14.38 -22.73
CA THR A 149 -15.78 -15.36 -21.63
C THR A 149 -14.56 -16.30 -21.67
N GLY A 150 -13.63 -16.07 -22.60
CA GLY A 150 -12.32 -16.71 -22.65
C GLY A 150 -11.30 -15.91 -21.84
N THR A 151 -10.03 -15.97 -22.26
CA THR A 151 -8.96 -15.14 -21.71
C THR A 151 -8.86 -13.82 -22.46
N THR A 152 -8.98 -12.70 -21.75
CA THR A 152 -8.72 -11.35 -22.25
C THR A 152 -7.31 -10.92 -21.84
N SER A 153 -6.35 -10.92 -22.77
CA SER A 153 -4.99 -10.46 -22.52
C SER A 153 -4.83 -8.98 -22.84
N LEU A 154 -4.62 -8.17 -21.80
CA LEU A 154 -4.47 -6.72 -21.91
C LEU A 154 -3.00 -6.30 -22.01
N LYS A 155 -2.76 -5.26 -22.80
CA LYS A 155 -1.51 -4.49 -22.87
C LYS A 155 -1.72 -3.08 -22.33
N ALA A 156 -0.90 -2.10 -22.73
CA ALA A 156 -1.08 -0.75 -22.26
C ALA A 156 -2.38 -0.15 -22.82
N ILE A 157 -3.19 0.44 -21.93
CA ILE A 157 -4.47 1.04 -22.28
C ILE A 157 -4.52 2.46 -21.72
N THR A 158 -4.91 3.40 -22.56
CA THR A 158 -5.30 4.77 -22.20
C THR A 158 -6.70 5.03 -22.75
N ALA A 159 -7.67 5.28 -21.85
CA ALA A 159 -9.08 5.46 -22.19
C ALA A 159 -9.81 6.33 -21.15
N THR A 160 -11.08 6.66 -21.36
CA THR A 160 -11.91 7.24 -20.31
C THR A 160 -12.29 6.21 -19.26
N SER A 161 -12.72 5.03 -19.68
CA SER A 161 -13.03 3.91 -18.78
C SER A 161 -12.69 2.57 -19.45
N LEU A 162 -12.53 1.54 -18.63
CA LEU A 162 -12.37 0.16 -19.07
C LEU A 162 -13.42 -0.70 -18.37
N THR A 163 -14.10 -1.57 -19.12
CA THR A 163 -14.99 -2.61 -18.57
C THR A 163 -14.76 -3.94 -19.26
N THR A 164 -14.53 -5.00 -18.48
CA THR A 164 -14.59 -6.39 -18.96
C THR A 164 -15.94 -7.00 -18.61
N ASN A 165 -16.37 -8.04 -19.31
CA ASN A 165 -17.59 -8.79 -19.00
C ASN A 165 -17.40 -9.73 -17.80
N THR A 166 -18.50 -10.30 -17.33
CA THR A 166 -18.45 -11.43 -16.37
C THR A 166 -18.08 -12.73 -17.08
N GLY A 167 -17.35 -13.59 -16.37
CA GLY A 167 -16.91 -14.89 -16.88
C GLY A 167 -15.65 -14.79 -17.73
N GLY A 168 -14.80 -15.81 -17.67
CA GLY A 168 -13.47 -15.78 -18.28
C GLY A 168 -12.37 -15.30 -17.32
N ILE A 169 -11.23 -14.92 -17.89
CA ILE A 169 -10.06 -14.41 -17.17
C ILE A 169 -9.53 -13.17 -17.88
N THR A 170 -9.38 -12.06 -17.16
CA THR A 170 -8.60 -10.92 -17.61
C THR A 170 -7.15 -11.09 -17.18
N GLN A 171 -6.25 -11.25 -18.14
CA GLN A 171 -4.81 -11.26 -17.95
C GLN A 171 -4.29 -9.82 -18.06
N LEU A 172 -3.93 -9.24 -16.92
CA LEU A 172 -3.43 -7.88 -16.82
C LEU A 172 -1.90 -7.88 -16.88
N SER A 173 -1.31 -7.58 -18.04
CA SER A 173 0.15 -7.61 -18.27
C SER A 173 0.77 -6.24 -18.61
N GLY A 174 -0.07 -5.24 -18.86
CA GLY A 174 0.32 -3.87 -19.17
C GLY A 174 -0.37 -2.85 -18.26
N ASN A 175 0.10 -1.61 -18.29
CA ASN A 175 -0.46 -0.52 -17.50
C ASN A 175 -1.82 -0.09 -18.06
N VAL A 176 -2.78 0.20 -17.18
CA VAL A 176 -4.09 0.74 -17.58
C VAL A 176 -4.28 2.10 -16.93
N THR A 177 -4.38 3.12 -17.77
CA THR A 177 -4.65 4.51 -17.35
C THR A 177 -6.03 4.92 -17.85
N THR A 178 -6.90 5.30 -16.93
CA THR A 178 -8.22 5.82 -17.23
C THR A 178 -8.46 7.16 -16.54
N SER A 179 -9.28 8.03 -17.15
CA SER A 179 -9.73 9.26 -16.46
C SER A 179 -10.88 8.99 -15.49
N GLU A 180 -11.67 7.94 -15.75
CA GLU A 180 -12.79 7.46 -14.93
C GLU A 180 -12.51 6.02 -14.43
N ASN A 181 -13.57 5.25 -14.20
CA ASN A 181 -13.50 3.94 -13.56
C ASN A 181 -12.91 2.85 -14.46
N GLN A 182 -12.20 1.92 -13.79
CA GLN A 182 -11.83 0.60 -14.32
C GLN A 182 -12.69 -0.45 -13.62
N THR A 183 -13.36 -1.30 -14.40
CA THR A 183 -14.20 -2.39 -13.86
C THR A 183 -13.81 -3.72 -14.49
N TYR A 184 -13.31 -4.63 -13.67
CA TYR A 184 -12.98 -6.00 -14.05
C TYR A 184 -14.03 -6.94 -13.47
N ASN A 185 -14.91 -7.47 -14.34
CA ASN A 185 -16.08 -8.26 -13.92
C ASN A 185 -15.81 -9.77 -13.81
N ASP A 186 -14.66 -10.22 -14.31
CA ASP A 186 -14.19 -11.58 -14.36
C ASP A 186 -12.98 -11.79 -13.43
N THR A 187 -12.46 -13.03 -13.37
CA THR A 187 -11.23 -13.32 -12.63
C THR A 187 -10.07 -12.55 -13.25
N VAL A 188 -9.25 -11.92 -12.41
CA VAL A 188 -8.06 -11.20 -12.88
C VAL A 188 -6.80 -11.97 -12.53
N ASN A 189 -5.93 -12.17 -13.52
CA ASN A 189 -4.55 -12.59 -13.30
C ASN A 189 -3.60 -11.41 -13.50
N ILE A 190 -2.80 -11.11 -12.49
CA ILE A 190 -1.78 -10.06 -12.49
C ILE A 190 -0.48 -10.66 -13.01
N ALA A 191 0.03 -10.12 -14.11
CA ALA A 191 1.32 -10.48 -14.68
C ALA A 191 2.15 -9.23 -14.98
N ASN A 192 3.47 -9.37 -14.94
CA ASN A 192 4.41 -8.33 -15.39
C ASN A 192 4.26 -6.97 -14.66
N ASN A 193 3.85 -7.02 -13.39
CA ASN A 193 3.83 -5.87 -12.47
C ASN A 193 3.07 -4.63 -13.00
N PRO A 194 1.78 -4.76 -13.33
CA PRO A 194 1.03 -3.69 -13.97
C PRO A 194 0.74 -2.54 -12.99
N ILE A 195 0.69 -1.32 -13.54
CA ILE A 195 0.27 -0.11 -12.86
C ILE A 195 -1.12 0.29 -13.38
N LEU A 196 -2.07 0.38 -12.47
CA LEU A 196 -3.44 0.83 -12.73
C LEU A 196 -3.60 2.24 -12.20
N THR A 197 -4.06 3.17 -13.04
CA THR A 197 -4.40 4.55 -12.66
C THR A 197 -5.81 4.88 -13.16
N GLY A 198 -6.71 5.27 -12.27
CA GLY A 198 -8.10 5.61 -12.61
C GLY A 198 -8.73 6.55 -11.59
N ASN A 199 -10.03 6.83 -11.71
CA ASN A 199 -10.83 7.51 -10.67
C ASN A 199 -11.74 6.53 -9.91
N GLY A 200 -11.36 5.26 -9.93
CA GLY A 200 -12.09 4.13 -9.34
C GLY A 200 -11.59 2.85 -9.99
N ILE A 201 -11.28 1.83 -9.18
CA ILE A 201 -10.78 0.54 -9.66
C ILE A 201 -11.55 -0.56 -8.93
N THR A 202 -12.29 -1.38 -9.68
CA THR A 202 -13.16 -2.41 -9.14
C THR A 202 -12.81 -3.77 -9.70
N PHE A 203 -12.53 -4.72 -8.83
CA PHE A 203 -12.35 -6.13 -9.13
C PHE A 203 -13.54 -6.90 -8.56
N ASN A 204 -14.47 -7.34 -9.41
CA ASN A 204 -15.68 -8.02 -8.97
C ASN A 204 -15.48 -9.52 -8.74
N ASN A 205 -14.32 -10.07 -9.08
CA ASN A 205 -13.97 -11.46 -8.85
C ASN A 205 -12.55 -11.59 -8.29
N THR A 206 -12.08 -12.82 -8.16
CA THR A 206 -10.77 -13.19 -7.64
C THR A 206 -9.64 -12.50 -8.41
N VAL A 207 -8.64 -12.03 -7.67
CA VAL A 207 -7.41 -11.44 -8.22
C VAL A 207 -6.23 -12.30 -7.79
N ASN A 208 -5.49 -12.89 -8.72
CA ASN A 208 -4.34 -13.75 -8.44
C ASN A 208 -3.12 -13.29 -9.26
N GLY A 209 -1.93 -13.81 -8.96
CA GLY A 209 -0.76 -13.69 -9.84
C GLY A 209 0.56 -13.61 -9.10
N ASN A 210 1.65 -14.18 -9.62
CA ASN A 210 2.96 -14.10 -8.99
C ASN A 210 3.71 -12.81 -9.40
N SER A 211 3.06 -11.65 -9.22
CA SER A 211 3.57 -10.35 -9.64
C SER A 211 3.15 -9.26 -8.67
N ASN A 212 3.78 -8.10 -8.78
CA ASN A 212 3.36 -6.93 -8.04
C ASN A 212 2.07 -6.36 -8.64
N LEU A 213 1.26 -5.68 -7.84
CA LEU A 213 0.13 -4.87 -8.30
C LEU A 213 0.27 -3.47 -7.71
N THR A 214 0.31 -2.45 -8.58
CA THR A 214 0.19 -1.05 -8.15
C THR A 214 -1.14 -0.51 -8.67
N ALA A 215 -2.03 -0.10 -7.78
CA ALA A 215 -3.32 0.48 -8.15
C ALA A 215 -3.49 1.84 -7.49
N ASN A 216 -3.77 2.86 -8.30
CA ASN A 216 -4.01 4.22 -7.89
C ASN A 216 -5.38 4.67 -8.44
N SER A 217 -6.39 4.76 -7.58
CA SER A 217 -7.74 5.22 -7.97
C SER A 217 -7.94 6.73 -7.82
N GLY A 218 -6.85 7.49 -7.61
CA GLY A 218 -6.95 8.92 -7.35
C GLY A 218 -7.88 9.18 -6.16
N THR A 219 -8.82 10.11 -6.35
CA THR A 219 -9.84 10.41 -5.33
C THR A 219 -10.92 9.34 -5.18
N GLY A 220 -10.99 8.38 -6.12
CA GLY A 220 -11.96 7.30 -6.12
C GLY A 220 -11.59 6.14 -5.21
N LYS A 221 -12.40 5.09 -5.31
CA LYS A 221 -12.32 3.87 -4.50
C LYS A 221 -11.56 2.76 -5.22
N ILE A 222 -10.76 1.99 -4.49
CA ILE A 222 -10.29 0.66 -4.89
C ILE A 222 -11.17 -0.38 -4.19
N SER A 223 -11.74 -1.33 -4.93
CA SER A 223 -12.55 -2.39 -4.33
C SER A 223 -12.23 -3.77 -4.87
N PHE A 224 -12.09 -4.72 -3.95
CA PHE A 224 -11.99 -6.15 -4.21
C PHE A 224 -13.23 -6.84 -3.62
N SER A 225 -14.12 -7.28 -4.50
CA SER A 225 -15.38 -7.93 -4.13
C SER A 225 -15.21 -9.43 -3.82
N SER A 226 -14.00 -9.98 -4.02
CA SER A 226 -13.65 -11.38 -3.76
C SER A 226 -12.20 -11.50 -3.30
N LYS A 227 -11.71 -12.73 -3.16
CA LYS A 227 -10.37 -13.03 -2.62
C LYS A 227 -9.26 -12.47 -3.50
N VAL A 228 -8.18 -12.05 -2.84
CA VAL A 228 -6.95 -11.58 -3.46
C VAL A 228 -5.82 -12.52 -3.08
N GLY A 229 -5.06 -13.00 -4.07
CA GLY A 229 -3.94 -13.92 -3.91
C GLY A 229 -4.33 -15.33 -3.45
N ASP A 230 -5.57 -15.78 -3.70
CA ASP A 230 -6.09 -17.04 -3.15
C ASP A 230 -5.32 -18.28 -3.63
N THR A 231 -5.16 -18.43 -4.94
CA THR A 231 -4.48 -19.58 -5.55
C THR A 231 -3.02 -19.27 -5.86
N THR A 232 -2.73 -18.04 -6.27
CA THR A 232 -1.38 -17.53 -6.50
C THR A 232 -1.23 -16.20 -5.78
N PRO A 233 -0.61 -16.19 -4.59
CA PRO A 233 -0.39 -14.97 -3.83
C PRO A 233 0.35 -13.91 -4.64
N LEU A 234 -0.12 -12.67 -4.53
CA LEU A 234 0.57 -11.52 -5.11
C LEU A 234 1.92 -11.30 -4.42
N ARG A 235 2.84 -10.61 -5.09
CA ARG A 235 4.08 -10.13 -4.48
C ARG A 235 3.79 -8.83 -3.74
N ASN A 236 4.38 -7.71 -4.16
CA ASN A 236 4.08 -6.41 -3.54
C ASN A 236 2.74 -5.88 -4.06
N VAL A 237 1.86 -5.45 -3.15
CA VAL A 237 0.57 -4.84 -3.48
C VAL A 237 0.56 -3.43 -2.94
N SER A 238 0.49 -2.43 -3.82
CA SER A 238 0.47 -1.01 -3.44
C SER A 238 -0.85 -0.39 -3.89
N LEU A 239 -1.67 0.01 -2.93
CA LEU A 239 -3.01 0.55 -3.15
C LEU A 239 -3.06 2.00 -2.67
N THR A 240 -3.38 2.91 -3.59
CA THR A 240 -3.56 4.33 -3.31
C THR A 240 -4.94 4.76 -3.76
N GLY A 241 -5.79 5.09 -2.80
CA GLY A 241 -7.16 5.48 -3.05
C GLY A 241 -7.76 6.09 -1.79
N ASN A 242 -8.70 7.02 -1.96
CA ASN A 242 -9.35 7.65 -0.81
C ASN A 242 -10.26 6.69 -0.04
N GLU A 243 -10.61 5.55 -0.64
CA GLU A 243 -11.25 4.41 -0.01
C GLU A 243 -10.67 3.12 -0.60
N ILE A 244 -10.41 2.12 0.25
CA ILE A 244 -9.90 0.81 -0.15
C ILE A 244 -10.72 -0.26 0.57
N ASP A 245 -11.46 -1.06 -0.19
CA ASP A 245 -12.33 -2.10 0.35
C ASP A 245 -11.88 -3.50 -0.04
N PHE A 246 -11.82 -4.36 0.97
CA PHE A 246 -11.70 -5.80 0.83
C PHE A 246 -12.99 -6.47 1.32
N SER A 247 -13.51 -7.41 0.53
CA SER A 247 -14.72 -8.16 0.88
C SER A 247 -14.45 -9.64 1.22
N ASP A 248 -13.21 -10.10 1.07
CA ASP A 248 -12.77 -11.45 1.37
C ASP A 248 -11.24 -11.45 1.59
N ASN A 249 -10.68 -12.63 1.91
CA ASN A 249 -9.29 -12.83 2.26
C ASN A 249 -8.30 -12.25 1.24
N VAL A 250 -7.28 -11.58 1.76
CA VAL A 250 -6.17 -10.99 1.01
C VAL A 250 -4.87 -11.67 1.43
N LYS A 251 -4.19 -12.29 0.47
CA LYS A 251 -2.90 -12.98 0.65
C LYS A 251 -1.84 -12.36 -0.24
N GLY A 252 -0.63 -12.26 0.28
CA GLY A 252 0.55 -11.86 -0.48
C GLY A 252 1.81 -12.45 0.11
N THR A 253 2.90 -12.38 -0.65
CA THR A 253 4.25 -12.80 -0.24
C THR A 253 5.23 -11.63 -0.15
N GLY A 254 4.83 -10.47 -0.68
CA GLY A 254 5.57 -9.21 -0.59
C GLY A 254 4.95 -8.27 0.43
N SER A 255 5.20 -6.98 0.26
CA SER A 255 4.61 -5.96 1.13
C SER A 255 3.20 -5.55 0.66
N LEU A 256 2.28 -5.35 1.59
CA LEU A 256 1.03 -4.63 1.35
C LEU A 256 1.21 -3.15 1.72
N THR A 257 0.87 -2.23 0.85
CA THR A 257 0.85 -0.79 1.14
C THR A 257 -0.55 -0.24 0.93
N LEU A 258 -1.10 0.42 1.96
CA LEU A 258 -2.41 1.06 1.95
C LEU A 258 -2.22 2.55 2.24
N GLN A 259 -2.75 3.41 1.38
CA GLN A 259 -2.56 4.86 1.50
C GLN A 259 -3.73 5.65 0.88
N PRO A 260 -4.22 6.73 1.55
CA PRO A 260 -5.11 7.68 0.91
C PRO A 260 -4.39 8.47 -0.18
N PHE A 261 -5.10 8.80 -1.26
CA PHE A 261 -4.55 9.66 -2.32
C PHE A 261 -4.52 11.13 -1.91
N THR A 262 -5.60 11.61 -1.29
CA THR A 262 -5.73 13.02 -0.90
C THR A 262 -4.96 13.29 0.38
N ASP A 263 -4.08 14.28 0.34
CA ASP A 263 -3.39 14.80 1.52
C ASP A 263 -4.38 15.22 2.61
N ASN A 264 -3.97 15.10 3.87
CA ASN A 264 -4.76 15.39 5.08
C ASN A 264 -5.99 14.50 5.30
N LYS A 265 -6.30 13.56 4.40
CA LYS A 265 -7.33 12.55 4.66
C LYS A 265 -6.84 11.64 5.79
N ASN A 266 -7.64 11.48 6.85
CA ASN A 266 -7.22 10.63 7.97
C ASN A 266 -7.36 9.15 7.61
N ILE A 267 -6.72 8.30 8.42
CA ILE A 267 -6.94 6.86 8.41
C ILE A 267 -7.52 6.47 9.77
N THR A 268 -8.56 5.66 9.77
CA THR A 268 -9.01 4.95 10.98
C THR A 268 -8.77 3.47 10.80
N ILE A 269 -7.94 2.88 11.66
CA ILE A 269 -7.64 1.45 11.69
C ILE A 269 -8.59 0.76 12.66
N SER A 270 -9.19 -0.34 12.21
CA SER A 270 -10.26 -1.07 12.90
C SER A 270 -11.48 -0.17 13.17
N ALA A 271 -11.92 0.57 12.14
CA ALA A 271 -13.15 1.34 12.20
C ALA A 271 -14.40 0.44 12.32
N SER A 272 -15.46 0.92 12.97
CA SER A 272 -16.73 0.18 13.10
C SER A 272 -17.54 0.13 11.80
N ALA A 273 -17.35 1.10 10.89
CA ALA A 273 -18.01 1.17 9.60
C ALA A 273 -17.16 1.98 8.61
N ASN A 274 -17.41 1.76 7.31
CA ASN A 274 -16.87 2.61 6.26
C ASN A 274 -17.58 3.96 6.24
N ASN A 275 -16.83 5.02 5.93
CA ASN A 275 -17.35 6.32 5.56
C ASN A 275 -16.43 6.92 4.49
N THR A 276 -16.93 7.90 3.74
CA THR A 276 -16.17 8.49 2.62
C THR A 276 -15.26 9.65 3.05
N ALA A 277 -15.31 10.07 4.32
CA ALA A 277 -14.56 11.22 4.82
C ALA A 277 -13.09 10.88 5.08
N ASP A 278 -12.82 9.68 5.58
CA ASP A 278 -11.49 9.15 5.90
C ASP A 278 -11.25 7.83 5.15
N LEU A 279 -10.00 7.36 5.05
CA LEU A 279 -9.74 5.98 4.65
C LEU A 279 -9.99 5.08 5.87
N ASN A 280 -11.09 4.34 5.86
CA ASN A 280 -11.46 3.47 6.97
C ASN A 280 -11.02 2.04 6.67
N LEU A 281 -10.04 1.56 7.42
CA LEU A 281 -9.70 0.14 7.42
C LEU A 281 -10.53 -0.52 8.51
N THR A 282 -11.73 -1.00 8.17
CA THR A 282 -12.64 -1.59 9.17
C THR A 282 -12.05 -2.83 9.84
N THR A 283 -12.61 -3.20 11.00
CA THR A 283 -12.23 -4.45 11.68
C THR A 283 -12.34 -5.66 10.76
N THR A 284 -13.38 -5.72 9.93
CA THR A 284 -13.56 -6.78 8.93
C THR A 284 -12.48 -6.72 7.85
N ALA A 285 -12.17 -5.53 7.30
CA ALA A 285 -11.14 -5.38 6.28
C ALA A 285 -9.76 -5.81 6.78
N ILE A 286 -9.39 -5.45 8.02
CA ILE A 286 -8.15 -5.92 8.64
C ILE A 286 -8.19 -7.43 8.88
N GLY A 287 -9.35 -7.98 9.29
CA GLY A 287 -9.53 -9.42 9.49
C GLY A 287 -9.38 -10.27 8.21
N PHE A 288 -9.54 -9.66 7.03
CA PHE A 288 -9.28 -10.33 5.76
C PHE A 288 -7.79 -10.43 5.41
N LEU A 289 -6.91 -9.63 6.03
CA LEU A 289 -5.48 -9.73 5.80
C LEU A 289 -4.96 -11.06 6.38
N GLN A 290 -4.53 -11.95 5.50
CA GLN A 290 -3.97 -13.23 5.87
C GLN A 290 -2.48 -13.11 6.19
N ASP A 291 -1.99 -14.04 6.98
CA ASP A 291 -0.57 -14.20 7.28
C ASP A 291 0.26 -14.49 6.02
N GLY A 292 1.50 -14.01 5.98
CA GLY A 292 2.48 -14.26 4.92
C GLY A 292 3.02 -13.01 4.22
N PHE A 293 2.51 -11.82 4.52
CA PHE A 293 3.08 -10.58 3.99
C PHE A 293 4.47 -10.31 4.60
N SER A 294 5.41 -9.81 3.79
CA SER A 294 6.71 -9.40 4.33
C SER A 294 6.63 -8.13 5.19
N SER A 295 5.67 -7.25 4.87
CA SER A 295 5.17 -6.22 5.78
C SER A 295 3.80 -5.69 5.34
N ILE A 296 3.07 -5.11 6.29
CA ILE A 296 1.86 -4.31 6.06
C ILE A 296 2.22 -2.85 6.37
N ASN A 297 2.14 -1.97 5.37
CA ASN A 297 2.46 -0.56 5.47
C ASN A 297 1.16 0.26 5.34
N ILE A 298 0.76 0.93 6.42
CA ILE A 298 -0.39 1.83 6.44
C ILE A 298 0.15 3.25 6.50
N ASN A 299 0.13 3.93 5.36
CA ASN A 299 0.87 5.17 5.16
C ASN A 299 -0.07 6.36 5.02
N ASN A 300 0.28 7.46 5.69
CA ASN A 300 -0.35 8.76 5.52
C ASN A 300 0.71 9.86 5.32
N SER A 301 0.50 10.71 4.30
CA SER A 301 1.38 11.85 4.02
C SER A 301 1.22 12.97 5.05
N SER A 302 0.00 13.27 5.49
CA SER A 302 -0.23 14.42 6.39
C SER A 302 -1.49 14.38 7.26
N GLY A 303 -2.43 13.48 6.99
CA GLY A 303 -3.58 13.22 7.85
C GLY A 303 -3.20 12.46 9.12
N ASN A 304 -4.10 12.48 10.10
CA ASN A 304 -3.94 11.72 11.32
C ASN A 304 -4.26 10.23 11.09
N ILE A 305 -3.73 9.37 11.96
CA ILE A 305 -4.10 7.96 12.02
C ILE A 305 -4.68 7.67 13.40
N ALA A 306 -5.93 7.23 13.48
CA ALA A 306 -6.54 6.71 14.70
C ALA A 306 -6.56 5.18 14.67
N ILE A 307 -6.20 4.54 15.78
CA ILE A 307 -6.08 3.08 15.88
C ILE A 307 -7.00 2.60 17.00
N ASN A 308 -8.06 1.90 16.63
CA ASN A 308 -8.88 1.14 17.58
C ASN A 308 -8.24 -0.23 17.86
N ALA A 309 -8.89 -1.04 18.69
CA ALA A 309 -8.37 -2.36 19.01
C ALA A 309 -8.20 -3.21 17.75
N VAL A 310 -6.99 -3.76 17.55
CA VAL A 310 -6.62 -4.43 16.30
C VAL A 310 -5.53 -5.47 16.52
N SER A 311 -5.51 -6.50 15.68
CA SER A 311 -4.44 -7.50 15.66
C SER A 311 -3.85 -7.65 14.26
N PHE A 312 -2.53 -7.81 14.20
CA PHE A 312 -1.77 -8.07 12.97
C PHE A 312 -1.00 -9.38 13.10
N LYS A 313 -0.78 -10.07 11.98
CA LYS A 313 -0.01 -11.33 11.90
C LYS A 313 1.36 -11.13 11.28
N ASP A 314 1.47 -10.15 10.39
CA ASP A 314 2.70 -9.79 9.70
C ASP A 314 3.32 -8.49 10.25
N PRO A 315 4.62 -8.20 9.99
CA PRO A 315 5.27 -6.99 10.45
C PRO A 315 4.53 -5.75 9.93
N THR A 316 4.14 -4.86 10.83
CA THR A 316 3.27 -3.73 10.49
C THR A 316 3.95 -2.40 10.77
N ILE A 317 3.99 -1.55 9.76
CA ILE A 317 4.48 -0.17 9.82
C ILE A 317 3.28 0.76 9.63
N ILE A 318 2.98 1.55 10.65
CA ILE A 318 1.94 2.58 10.60
C ILE A 318 2.65 3.92 10.56
N LYS A 319 2.52 4.63 9.44
CA LYS A 319 3.30 5.83 9.17
C LYS A 319 2.40 7.04 9.00
N SER A 320 2.69 8.09 9.76
CA SER A 320 2.14 9.42 9.54
C SER A 320 3.28 10.43 9.47
N THR A 321 3.48 11.03 8.29
CA THR A 321 4.67 11.87 8.07
C THR A 321 4.58 13.19 8.83
N SER A 322 3.45 13.90 8.75
CA SER A 322 3.22 15.15 9.51
C SER A 322 2.00 15.13 10.45
N GLY A 323 1.06 14.20 10.27
CA GLY A 323 -0.05 14.01 11.21
C GLY A 323 0.34 13.24 12.45
N THR A 324 -0.61 13.05 13.38
CA THR A 324 -0.42 12.27 14.61
C THR A 324 -0.98 10.86 14.47
N ILE A 325 -0.25 9.86 15.01
CA ILE A 325 -0.75 8.50 15.23
C ILE A 325 -1.36 8.45 16.63
N THR A 326 -2.63 8.10 16.76
CA THR A 326 -3.33 7.96 18.05
C THR A 326 -3.70 6.51 18.29
N VAL A 327 -3.18 5.92 19.36
CA VAL A 327 -3.45 4.53 19.77
C VAL A 327 -4.59 4.55 20.79
N ASP A 328 -5.83 4.56 20.32
CA ASP A 328 -7.02 4.59 21.18
C ASP A 328 -7.38 3.20 21.72
N GLY A 329 -7.15 2.14 20.93
CA GLY A 329 -7.32 0.74 21.30
C GLY A 329 -6.02 -0.05 21.30
N ALA A 330 -6.02 -1.21 21.96
CA ALA A 330 -4.84 -2.05 22.07
C ALA A 330 -4.40 -2.60 20.70
N ILE A 331 -3.10 -2.60 20.45
CA ILE A 331 -2.51 -3.22 19.24
C ILE A 331 -1.88 -4.54 19.65
N THR A 332 -2.23 -5.63 18.95
CA THR A 332 -1.65 -6.95 19.18
C THR A 332 -0.92 -7.47 17.93
N GLY A 333 0.39 -7.63 18.01
CA GLY A 333 1.18 -8.37 17.04
C GLY A 333 1.21 -9.86 17.39
N THR A 334 0.70 -10.70 16.49
CA THR A 334 0.77 -12.17 16.59
C THR A 334 1.76 -12.71 15.57
N ASP A 335 2.18 -13.98 15.72
CA ASP A 335 3.22 -14.59 14.90
C ASP A 335 4.49 -13.71 14.81
N ASN A 336 4.86 -13.26 13.61
CA ASN A 336 6.06 -12.48 13.34
C ASN A 336 5.79 -10.96 13.30
N ALA A 337 4.59 -10.49 13.67
CA ALA A 337 4.20 -9.09 13.64
C ALA A 337 5.00 -8.21 14.62
N ALA A 338 6.10 -7.63 14.14
CA ALA A 338 6.71 -6.45 14.75
C ALA A 338 5.83 -5.22 14.47
N ILE A 339 5.71 -4.32 15.45
CA ILE A 339 4.90 -3.10 15.32
C ILE A 339 5.82 -1.89 15.29
N THR A 340 5.75 -1.10 14.21
CA THR A 340 6.47 0.17 14.08
C THR A 340 5.48 1.31 13.87
N LEU A 341 5.54 2.32 14.74
CA LEU A 341 4.81 3.57 14.59
C LEU A 341 5.78 4.65 14.11
N ASP A 342 5.69 4.97 12.81
CA ASP A 342 6.52 5.95 12.12
C ASP A 342 5.82 7.32 12.04
N GLY A 343 5.73 8.01 13.17
CA GLY A 343 5.02 9.27 13.31
C GLY A 343 4.96 9.74 14.77
N ASN A 344 4.65 11.03 14.97
CA ASN A 344 4.38 11.52 16.33
C ASN A 344 3.20 10.74 16.90
N THR A 345 3.37 10.14 18.08
CA THR A 345 2.40 9.18 18.60
C THR A 345 1.76 9.69 19.89
N ASN A 346 0.44 9.67 19.95
CA ASN A 346 -0.35 9.78 21.18
C ASN A 346 -0.75 8.37 21.63
N LEU A 347 -0.02 7.82 22.60
CA LEU A 347 -0.21 6.47 23.11
C LEU A 347 -1.23 6.49 24.26
N LYS A 348 -2.42 5.95 24.02
CA LYS A 348 -3.50 5.87 25.03
C LYS A 348 -3.89 4.44 25.38
N ASN A 349 -3.17 3.45 24.85
CA ASN A 349 -3.48 2.05 25.06
C ASN A 349 -2.21 1.20 24.96
N ASN A 350 -2.38 -0.09 25.22
CA ASN A 350 -1.29 -1.05 25.28
C ASN A 350 -0.88 -1.54 23.88
N ILE A 351 0.38 -1.96 23.76
CA ILE A 351 0.86 -2.70 22.60
C ILE A 351 1.48 -4.00 23.09
N THR A 352 1.04 -5.12 22.52
CA THR A 352 1.58 -6.45 22.83
C THR A 352 2.03 -7.13 21.56
N THR A 353 3.22 -7.71 21.54
CA THR A 353 3.71 -8.53 20.43
C THR A 353 4.17 -9.90 20.94
N ASN A 354 4.27 -10.88 20.05
CA ASN A 354 4.76 -12.22 20.37
C ASN A 354 6.23 -12.38 19.98
N ASN A 355 7.15 -11.95 20.84
CA ASN A 355 8.61 -12.02 20.65
C ASN A 355 9.17 -11.06 19.59
N GLN A 356 8.35 -10.12 19.13
CA GLN A 356 8.70 -9.16 18.08
C GLN A 356 8.88 -7.75 18.62
N ASN A 357 9.57 -6.90 17.88
CA ASN A 357 9.88 -5.55 18.33
C ASN A 357 8.65 -4.63 18.35
N ILE A 358 8.67 -3.67 19.26
CA ILE A 358 7.81 -2.47 19.25
C ILE A 358 8.73 -1.26 19.05
N THR A 359 8.50 -0.48 17.99
CA THR A 359 9.35 0.67 17.64
C THR A 359 8.52 1.93 17.46
N PHE A 360 8.94 3.02 18.11
CA PHE A 360 8.47 4.37 17.85
C PHE A 360 9.61 5.17 17.24
N THR A 361 9.43 5.72 16.05
CA THR A 361 10.51 6.42 15.32
C THR A 361 10.56 7.92 15.64
N LYS A 362 9.49 8.48 16.20
CA LYS A 362 9.37 9.89 16.58
C LYS A 362 8.86 10.04 18.02
N ASP A 363 8.55 11.27 18.40
CA ASP A 363 8.11 11.61 19.76
C ASP A 363 6.80 10.90 20.14
N VAL A 364 6.73 10.50 21.41
CA VAL A 364 5.58 9.83 22.02
C VAL A 364 5.04 10.69 23.16
N THR A 365 3.73 10.94 23.14
CA THR A 365 2.97 11.49 24.26
C THR A 365 2.09 10.40 24.85
N LEU A 366 2.20 10.13 26.15
CA LEU A 366 1.31 9.24 26.88
C LEU A 366 0.00 9.97 27.20
N GLY A 367 -1.07 9.61 26.49
CA GLY A 367 -2.41 10.10 26.79
C GLY A 367 -3.13 9.29 27.87
N ALA A 368 -2.69 8.05 28.13
CA ALA A 368 -3.15 7.20 29.21
C ALA A 368 -2.01 6.34 29.77
N ASN A 369 -2.24 5.70 30.92
CA ASN A 369 -1.32 4.69 31.43
C ASN A 369 -1.20 3.57 30.40
N SER A 370 0.03 3.20 30.05
CA SER A 370 0.29 2.33 28.91
C SER A 370 1.28 1.22 29.27
N SER A 371 1.01 0.02 28.77
CA SER A 371 1.90 -1.13 28.87
C SER A 371 2.33 -1.59 27.48
N LEU A 372 3.64 -1.77 27.32
CA LEU A 372 4.26 -2.33 26.12
C LEU A 372 4.90 -3.66 26.48
N ASN A 373 4.47 -4.74 25.83
CA ASN A 373 4.93 -6.09 26.12
C ASN A 373 5.37 -6.79 24.83
N THR A 374 6.60 -7.32 24.78
CA THR A 374 7.11 -8.02 23.58
C THR A 374 7.25 -9.52 23.76
N GLY A 375 6.72 -10.10 24.83
CA GLY A 375 6.90 -11.51 25.16
C GLY A 375 8.31 -11.81 25.64
N THR A 376 8.98 -12.78 24.99
CA THR A 376 10.23 -13.37 25.51
C THR A 376 11.51 -12.72 24.99
N SER A 377 11.52 -12.13 23.78
CA SER A 377 12.78 -11.68 23.13
C SER A 377 12.71 -10.37 22.32
N GLY A 378 11.53 -9.79 22.09
CA GLY A 378 11.41 -8.58 21.27
C GLY A 378 11.91 -7.33 21.99
N ASN A 379 12.43 -6.35 21.26
CA ASN A 379 12.91 -5.09 21.85
C ASN A 379 11.82 -4.02 21.87
N ILE A 380 11.94 -3.06 22.79
CA ILE A 380 11.19 -1.80 22.75
C ILE A 380 12.16 -0.66 22.48
N LEU A 381 11.90 0.11 21.43
CA LEU A 381 12.71 1.26 21.03
C LEU A 381 11.85 2.53 20.93
N PHE A 382 12.25 3.55 21.68
CA PHE A 382 11.78 4.93 21.52
C PHE A 382 12.91 5.76 20.92
N SER A 383 12.71 6.19 19.67
CA SER A 383 13.69 7.00 18.95
C SER A 383 13.53 8.51 19.20
N GLY A 384 12.33 8.95 19.62
CA GLY A 384 12.03 10.33 19.98
C GLY A 384 11.92 10.55 21.49
N ASN A 385 11.51 11.75 21.89
CA ASN A 385 11.20 12.07 23.29
C ASN A 385 9.94 11.32 23.74
N VAL A 386 9.85 11.00 25.03
CA VAL A 386 8.64 10.38 25.62
C VAL A 386 8.13 11.27 26.74
N ASN A 387 6.91 11.79 26.62
CA ASN A 387 6.33 12.76 27.56
C ASN A 387 4.91 12.35 27.99
N GLY A 388 4.43 12.91 29.10
CA GLY A 388 3.04 12.78 29.54
C GLY A 388 2.93 12.21 30.94
N ASN A 389 2.15 12.89 31.80
CA ASN A 389 1.97 12.53 33.21
C ASN A 389 1.06 11.29 33.38
N LYS A 390 1.61 10.15 32.97
CA LYS A 390 1.02 8.81 32.94
C LYS A 390 2.08 7.76 33.23
N ASP A 391 1.63 6.62 33.72
CA ASP A 391 2.51 5.49 34.00
C ASP A 391 2.87 4.76 32.71
N LEU A 392 4.13 4.29 32.64
CA LEU A 392 4.64 3.51 31.53
C LEU A 392 5.24 2.21 32.06
N THR A 393 4.68 1.08 31.63
CA THR A 393 5.20 -0.26 31.92
C THR A 393 5.76 -0.88 30.65
N LEU A 394 7.00 -1.36 30.70
CA LEU A 394 7.72 -1.96 29.59
C LEU A 394 8.13 -3.36 30.01
N ASP A 395 7.81 -4.38 29.22
CA ASP A 395 8.08 -5.77 29.55
C ASP A 395 8.59 -6.52 28.32
N VAL A 396 9.88 -6.85 28.33
CA VAL A 396 10.56 -7.43 27.16
C VAL A 396 11.27 -8.75 27.43
N SER A 397 11.13 -9.32 28.63
CA SER A 397 11.87 -10.51 29.08
C SER A 397 13.36 -10.41 28.71
N SER A 398 13.88 -11.05 27.66
CA SER A 398 15.30 -10.95 27.28
C SER A 398 15.66 -9.86 26.26
N GLY A 399 14.67 -9.16 25.69
CA GLY A 399 14.89 -8.06 24.75
C GLY A 399 15.44 -6.81 25.45
N ASN A 400 15.88 -5.82 24.68
CA ASN A 400 16.34 -4.54 25.19
C ASN A 400 15.20 -3.51 25.29
N ILE A 401 15.34 -2.58 26.23
CA ILE A 401 14.53 -1.36 26.30
C ILE A 401 15.46 -0.19 26.02
N THR A 402 15.18 0.62 25.00
CA THR A 402 16.04 1.75 24.63
C THR A 402 15.23 3.01 24.47
N PHE A 403 15.56 4.02 25.29
CA PHE A 403 15.18 5.40 25.06
C PHE A 403 16.38 6.14 24.48
N THR A 404 16.32 6.56 23.22
CA THR A 404 17.46 7.25 22.59
C THR A 404 17.52 8.74 22.93
N ASN A 405 16.41 9.30 23.40
CA ASN A 405 16.23 10.72 23.74
C ASN A 405 15.65 10.87 25.15
N SER A 406 15.31 12.10 25.53
CA SER A 406 14.83 12.43 26.87
C SER A 406 13.45 11.83 27.15
N VAL A 407 13.23 11.46 28.41
CA VAL A 407 11.95 11.01 28.94
C VAL A 407 11.46 12.01 29.97
N GLY A 408 10.25 12.54 29.79
CA GLY A 408 9.59 13.46 30.70
C GLY A 408 10.22 14.85 30.76
N ASP A 409 10.89 15.30 29.70
CA ASP A 409 11.56 16.60 29.66
C ASP A 409 10.60 17.80 29.64
N SER A 410 9.48 17.65 28.93
CA SER A 410 8.45 18.67 28.78
C SER A 410 7.29 18.44 29.74
N ILE A 411 6.92 17.18 29.92
CA ILE A 411 5.89 16.74 30.88
C ILE A 411 6.41 15.46 31.54
N ASN A 412 6.80 15.58 32.81
CA ASN A 412 7.26 14.46 33.63
C ASN A 412 6.33 13.26 33.49
N LEU A 413 6.92 12.07 33.39
CA LEU A 413 6.15 10.84 33.41
C LEU A 413 5.63 10.55 34.83
N GLY A 414 4.62 9.66 34.88
CA GLY A 414 4.22 8.99 36.11
C GLY A 414 5.29 7.99 36.56
N ASN A 415 4.88 6.79 36.93
CA ASN A 415 5.80 5.72 37.29
C ASN A 415 6.33 5.05 36.01
N ILE A 416 7.65 4.83 35.95
CA ILE A 416 8.29 4.03 34.90
C ILE A 416 8.65 2.67 35.50
N THR A 417 8.11 1.59 34.92
CA THR A 417 8.52 0.22 35.21
C THR A 417 9.15 -0.38 33.95
N ALA A 418 10.44 -0.71 34.00
CA ALA A 418 11.19 -1.25 32.86
C ALA A 418 11.71 -2.66 33.17
N ASN A 419 11.02 -3.68 32.64
CA ASN A 419 11.33 -5.08 32.87
C ASN A 419 12.05 -5.69 31.66
N SER A 420 13.36 -5.88 31.77
CA SER A 420 14.26 -6.48 30.80
C SER A 420 15.41 -7.22 31.51
N THR A 421 15.72 -8.43 31.08
CA THR A 421 16.98 -9.12 31.40
C THR A 421 18.06 -8.87 30.34
N GLY A 422 17.74 -8.06 29.32
CA GLY A 422 18.69 -7.48 28.38
C GLY A 422 19.27 -6.17 28.95
N THR A 423 19.50 -5.20 28.08
CA THR A 423 19.93 -3.85 28.47
C THR A 423 18.75 -2.88 28.45
N THR A 424 18.53 -2.20 29.57
CA THR A 424 17.64 -1.04 29.67
C THR A 424 18.48 0.23 29.58
N THR A 425 18.35 1.01 28.50
CA THR A 425 19.12 2.24 28.28
C THR A 425 18.27 3.47 28.51
N PHE A 426 18.71 4.33 29.42
CA PHE A 426 18.13 5.64 29.68
C PHE A 426 19.10 6.77 29.29
N ASN A 427 18.55 7.85 28.73
CA ASN A 427 19.21 9.15 28.67
C ASN A 427 18.74 10.01 29.85
N ASN A 428 18.33 11.26 29.60
CA ASN A 428 17.71 12.09 30.63
C ASN A 428 16.30 11.58 30.93
N VAL A 429 15.97 11.41 32.20
CA VAL A 429 14.65 10.96 32.65
C VAL A 429 14.14 11.87 33.75
N THR A 430 12.91 12.35 33.61
CA THR A 430 12.15 12.98 34.69
C THR A 430 10.81 12.27 34.86
N ALA A 431 10.61 11.64 36.02
CA ALA A 431 9.44 10.80 36.29
C ALA A 431 8.97 10.91 37.74
N THR A 432 7.85 10.29 38.09
CA THR A 432 7.43 10.16 39.48
C THR A 432 8.29 9.11 40.19
N SER A 433 8.45 7.94 39.60
CA SER A 433 9.33 6.87 40.08
C SER A 433 9.97 6.13 38.91
N LEU A 434 11.03 5.38 39.20
CA LEU A 434 11.67 4.49 38.23
C LEU A 434 11.94 3.15 38.90
N THR A 435 11.61 2.04 38.24
CA THR A 435 11.90 0.69 38.73
C THR A 435 12.33 -0.20 37.58
N THR A 436 13.47 -0.87 37.72
CA THR A 436 13.89 -1.97 36.84
C THR A 436 13.64 -3.32 37.50
N ASN A 437 13.69 -4.43 36.75
CA ASN A 437 13.57 -5.80 37.27
C ASN A 437 14.94 -6.38 37.66
N LEU A 438 14.92 -7.57 38.25
CA LEU A 438 16.14 -8.35 38.50
C LEU A 438 16.66 -8.98 37.21
N GLY A 439 17.98 -8.95 37.04
CA GLY A 439 18.69 -9.54 35.91
C GLY A 439 18.77 -8.57 34.72
N GLY A 440 19.83 -8.70 33.90
CA GLY A 440 20.13 -7.73 32.86
C GLY A 440 21.03 -6.59 33.36
N LYS A 441 20.97 -5.45 32.66
CA LYS A 441 21.73 -4.23 32.97
C LYS A 441 20.92 -2.98 32.70
N THR A 442 21.03 -1.99 33.59
CA THR A 442 20.62 -0.62 33.33
C THR A 442 21.81 0.21 32.86
N GLN A 443 21.75 0.74 31.64
CA GLN A 443 22.72 1.69 31.10
C GLN A 443 22.21 3.12 31.27
N LEU A 444 22.96 3.94 32.00
CA LEU A 444 22.67 5.37 32.18
C LEU A 444 23.59 6.19 31.27
N ASN A 445 22.98 7.01 30.43
CA ASN A 445 23.65 7.94 29.50
C ASN A 445 23.30 9.41 29.77
N GLY A 446 22.45 9.68 30.77
CA GLY A 446 22.04 11.02 31.17
C GLY A 446 21.59 11.06 32.63
N ASP A 447 20.94 12.15 33.00
CA ASP A 447 20.50 12.40 34.38
C ASP A 447 19.12 11.79 34.64
N ILE A 448 18.93 11.22 35.84
CA ILE A 448 17.66 10.61 36.25
C ILE A 448 17.10 11.38 37.45
N THR A 449 15.96 12.02 37.27
CA THR A 449 15.24 12.76 38.32
C THR A 449 13.89 12.12 38.61
N THR A 450 13.62 11.84 39.89
CA THR A 450 12.30 11.40 40.37
C THR A 450 11.72 12.39 41.37
N THR A 451 10.50 12.87 41.11
CA THR A 451 9.91 13.99 41.87
C THR A 451 9.04 13.59 43.06
N GLY A 452 8.72 12.30 43.23
CA GLY A 452 7.82 11.88 44.31
C GLY A 452 8.02 10.45 44.83
N GLY A 453 8.43 9.51 43.97
CA GLY A 453 8.67 8.10 44.30
C GLY A 453 10.15 7.72 44.34
N THR A 454 10.40 6.43 44.55
CA THR A 454 11.74 5.85 44.66
C THR A 454 12.33 5.54 43.27
N GLN A 455 13.65 5.70 43.13
CA GLN A 455 14.42 5.08 42.05
C GLN A 455 14.92 3.73 42.53
N ILE A 456 14.49 2.64 41.89
CA ILE A 456 14.88 1.27 42.24
C ILE A 456 15.55 0.64 41.02
N TYR A 457 16.83 0.33 41.17
CA TYR A 457 17.60 -0.42 40.19
C TYR A 457 17.82 -1.83 40.72
N ASN A 458 17.08 -2.79 40.16
CA ASN A 458 17.14 -4.20 40.57
C ASN A 458 18.18 -5.01 39.78
N ASP A 459 18.82 -4.41 38.79
CA ASP A 459 19.85 -4.96 37.93
C ASP A 459 21.17 -4.18 38.03
N GLU A 460 22.23 -4.70 37.40
CA GLU A 460 23.54 -4.03 37.38
C GLU A 460 23.40 -2.67 36.69
N VAL A 461 23.85 -1.59 37.35
CA VAL A 461 23.81 -0.25 36.78
C VAL A 461 25.18 0.11 36.20
N ASN A 462 25.23 0.42 34.91
CA ASN A 462 26.42 0.85 34.18
C ASN A 462 26.30 2.29 33.69
N PHE A 463 27.41 3.03 33.67
CA PHE A 463 27.50 4.39 33.11
C PHE A 463 28.88 4.66 32.50
N ALA A 464 28.88 5.07 31.23
CA ALA A 464 30.09 5.46 30.50
C ALA A 464 30.34 6.98 30.57
N GLY A 465 29.26 7.77 30.67
CA GLY A 465 29.28 9.23 30.80
C GLY A 465 29.07 9.70 32.24
N SER A 466 28.99 11.02 32.44
CA SER A 466 28.60 11.57 33.74
C SER A 466 27.07 11.54 33.88
N SER A 467 26.57 11.10 35.03
CA SER A 467 25.14 11.06 35.34
C SER A 467 24.86 11.61 36.74
N ILE A 468 23.76 12.34 36.87
CA ILE A 468 23.21 12.80 38.15
C ILE A 468 21.90 12.07 38.41
N LEU A 469 21.80 11.41 39.56
CA LEU A 469 20.59 10.75 40.02
C LEU A 469 20.00 11.56 41.17
N THR A 470 18.85 12.19 40.94
CA THR A 470 18.17 13.06 41.90
C THR A 470 16.85 12.45 42.34
N GLY A 471 16.64 12.23 43.62
CA GLY A 471 15.36 11.72 44.12
C GLY A 471 15.30 11.54 45.63
N ASN A 472 14.08 11.46 46.19
CA ASN A 472 13.91 11.30 47.64
C ASN A 472 14.50 9.98 48.18
N SER A 473 14.52 8.94 47.35
CA SER A 473 15.08 7.64 47.68
C SER A 473 15.62 6.99 46.42
N ILE A 474 16.88 6.55 46.47
CA ILE A 474 17.56 5.86 45.38
C ILE A 474 18.13 4.56 45.94
N LEU A 475 17.74 3.44 45.35
CA LEU A 475 18.09 2.10 45.79
C LEU A 475 18.76 1.33 44.65
N PHE A 476 19.95 0.82 44.93
CA PHE A 476 20.67 -0.13 44.08
C PHE A 476 20.69 -1.49 44.77
N ASN A 477 20.04 -2.47 44.15
CA ASN A 477 20.00 -3.84 44.67
C ASN A 477 21.09 -4.73 44.09
N GLU A 478 21.77 -4.27 43.03
CA GLU A 478 22.94 -4.91 42.43
C GLU A 478 24.12 -3.93 42.29
N ASN A 479 25.23 -4.39 41.71
CA ASN A 479 26.47 -3.64 41.61
C ASN A 479 26.30 -2.38 40.73
N LEU A 480 27.04 -1.33 41.08
CA LEU A 480 27.25 -0.19 40.19
C LEU A 480 28.62 -0.31 39.53
N THR A 481 28.65 -0.24 38.21
CA THR A 481 29.87 -0.29 37.39
C THR A 481 29.94 0.91 36.44
N GLY A 482 31.13 1.27 35.99
CA GLY A 482 31.26 2.36 35.01
C GLY A 482 32.65 2.97 34.96
N THR A 483 32.82 3.97 34.10
CA THR A 483 34.05 4.78 34.00
C THR A 483 33.79 6.28 34.10
N GLY A 484 32.51 6.70 34.09
CA GLY A 484 32.11 8.09 34.19
C GLY A 484 31.87 8.57 35.62
N ASN A 485 31.58 9.86 35.78
CA ASN A 485 31.26 10.43 37.09
C ASN A 485 29.81 10.14 37.47
N LEU A 486 29.55 9.78 38.72
CA LEU A 486 28.21 9.60 39.24
C LEU A 486 27.97 10.55 40.40
N THR A 487 26.92 11.35 40.30
CA THR A 487 26.40 12.13 41.43
C THR A 487 25.07 11.52 41.87
N ILE A 488 24.93 11.22 43.15
CA ILE A 488 23.69 10.76 43.78
C ILE A 488 23.23 11.87 44.71
N ASP A 489 22.09 12.48 44.41
CA ASP A 489 21.48 13.53 45.21
C ASP A 489 20.15 13.06 45.79
N VAL A 490 20.17 12.84 47.11
CA VAL A 490 18.97 12.49 47.88
C VAL A 490 18.54 13.61 48.84
N GLY A 491 19.13 14.80 48.71
CA GLY A 491 18.83 15.97 49.55
C GLY A 491 18.99 15.68 51.04
N SER A 492 17.91 15.81 51.81
CA SER A 492 17.92 15.59 53.27
C SER A 492 17.65 14.15 53.71
N ASN A 493 17.59 13.21 52.78
CA ASN A 493 17.22 11.83 53.07
C ASN A 493 18.45 10.97 53.34
N ASN A 494 18.28 9.87 54.09
CA ASN A 494 19.33 8.88 54.28
C ASN A 494 19.64 8.17 52.96
N PHE A 495 20.91 7.84 52.73
CA PHE A 495 21.35 7.04 51.59
C PHE A 495 22.01 5.74 52.07
N THR A 496 21.73 4.63 51.40
CA THR A 496 22.39 3.34 51.68
C THR A 496 22.80 2.70 50.38
N LEU A 497 24.09 2.38 50.30
CA LEU A 497 24.66 1.58 49.24
C LEU A 497 24.77 0.13 49.73
N SER A 498 23.94 -0.75 49.19
CA SER A 498 23.81 -2.13 49.66
C SER A 498 24.84 -3.10 49.06
N LYS A 499 25.52 -2.70 47.99
CA LYS A 499 26.46 -3.51 47.19
C LYS A 499 27.74 -2.74 46.88
N ASP A 500 28.75 -3.44 46.36
CA ASP A 500 30.02 -2.81 46.02
C ASP A 500 29.88 -1.92 44.78
N VAL A 501 30.65 -0.84 44.75
CA VAL A 501 30.73 0.12 43.64
C VAL A 501 32.09 0.03 43.00
N ASN A 502 32.13 -0.11 41.67
CA ASN A 502 33.37 -0.10 40.90
C ASN A 502 33.23 0.83 39.69
N ILE A 503 33.59 2.10 39.88
CA ILE A 503 33.55 3.12 38.83
C ILE A 503 34.93 3.43 38.24
N GLY A 504 35.93 2.61 38.58
CA GLY A 504 37.29 2.71 38.05
C GLY A 504 37.87 4.12 38.16
N THR A 505 38.00 4.77 37.00
CA THR A 505 38.55 6.13 36.86
C THR A 505 37.56 7.26 37.13
N GLY A 506 36.28 6.97 37.35
CA GLY A 506 35.24 7.95 37.63
C GLY A 506 35.24 8.48 39.06
N ASN A 507 34.55 9.59 39.29
CA ASN A 507 34.31 10.17 40.61
C ASN A 507 32.88 9.85 41.09
N LEU A 508 32.73 9.51 42.37
CA LEU A 508 31.44 9.34 43.03
C LEU A 508 31.18 10.54 43.95
N THR A 509 30.06 11.22 43.78
CA THR A 509 29.60 12.29 44.68
C THR A 509 28.26 11.88 45.30
N ILE A 510 28.14 11.94 46.63
CA ILE A 510 26.89 11.63 47.34
C ILE A 510 26.42 12.86 48.11
N ASN A 511 25.40 13.54 47.58
CA ASN A 511 24.74 14.66 48.23
C ASN A 511 23.60 14.13 49.12
N SER A 512 23.91 13.97 50.41
CA SER A 512 22.94 13.64 51.45
C SER A 512 23.28 14.40 52.73
N THR A 513 22.30 15.08 53.33
CA THR A 513 22.43 15.62 54.70
C THR A 513 21.91 14.64 55.76
N GLY A 514 21.39 13.49 55.34
CA GLY A 514 20.99 12.39 56.20
C GLY A 514 22.15 11.46 56.56
N THR A 515 21.83 10.28 57.09
CA THR A 515 22.81 9.22 57.33
C THR A 515 23.16 8.51 56.02
N THR A 516 24.45 8.46 55.70
CA THR A 516 24.99 7.74 54.55
C THR A 516 25.68 6.45 55.00
N SER A 517 25.21 5.30 54.52
CA SER A 517 25.82 3.97 54.77
C SER A 517 26.44 3.42 53.49
N LEU A 518 27.73 3.07 53.53
CA LEU A 518 28.52 2.70 52.36
C LEU A 518 29.07 1.26 52.45
N LYS A 519 29.24 0.63 51.28
CA LYS A 519 29.97 -0.63 51.06
C LYS A 519 31.32 -0.34 50.40
N ALA A 520 32.02 -1.36 49.88
CA ALA A 520 33.31 -1.14 49.23
C ALA A 520 33.12 -0.27 47.97
N ILE A 521 33.96 0.75 47.83
CA ILE A 521 33.93 1.69 46.70
C ILE A 521 35.31 1.70 46.05
N THR A 522 35.34 1.48 44.74
CA THR A 522 36.52 1.70 43.89
C THR A 522 36.20 2.86 42.95
N ALA A 523 36.85 4.00 43.17
CA ALA A 523 36.67 5.26 42.45
C ALA A 523 37.96 6.10 42.48
N THR A 524 38.12 7.04 41.55
CA THR A 524 39.21 8.04 41.61
C THR A 524 39.04 8.98 42.81
N SER A 525 37.81 9.43 43.06
CA SER A 525 37.47 10.19 44.25
C SER A 525 36.06 9.88 44.74
N LEU A 526 35.87 9.97 46.06
CA LEU A 526 34.57 9.98 46.73
C LEU A 526 34.39 11.34 47.41
N THR A 527 33.30 12.04 47.13
CA THR A 527 32.91 13.30 47.78
C THR A 527 31.60 13.15 48.52
#